data_AF-A0A6V7C5A2-F1
#
_entry.id   AF-A0A6V7C5A2-F1
#
_cell.length_a   1.000
_cell.length_b   1.000
_cell.length_c   1.000
_cell.angle_alpha   90.00
_cell.angle_beta   90.00
_cell.angle_gamma   90.00
#
_symmetry.space_group_name_H-M   'P 1'
#
loop_
_entity.id
_entity.type
_entity.pdbx_description
1 polymer ?
#
loop_
_entity_poly.entity_id
_entity_poly.type
_entity_poly.pdbx_seq_one_letter_code
_entity_poly.pdbx_strand_id
1 'polypeptide(L)'
;MNAPLPPSSRSHGGFVTPLAWVSLLLGLVSAMGNLLQIMMIAIMPDATSMGLPDGMTLPPSWQWLIDHAPSLSVAGAVLSAAFAWLSWALLQRREWARVGFVAVLLVTGLLNFGGLALIGPLFEGVQAMLPADVLHSPEWPQLQARLQATRQLALLLTGAGVLAIGCIHAVLAWRLCTPTVRAEFAASREV
;
A
#
# COMPACT_ATOMS: atom_id res chain seq x y z
N MET A 1 39.02 40.71 -22.02
CA MET A 1 37.93 39.98 -22.71
C MET A 1 37.43 38.91 -21.75
N ASN A 2 36.30 39.15 -21.08
CA ASN A 2 35.72 38.20 -20.14
C ASN A 2 34.84 37.23 -20.95
N ALA A 3 35.32 36.00 -21.13
CA ALA A 3 34.48 34.94 -21.68
C ALA A 3 33.34 34.64 -20.68
N PRO A 4 32.06 34.62 -21.11
CA PRO A 4 30.99 34.14 -20.25
C PRO A 4 31.21 32.64 -20.03
N LEU A 5 31.40 32.24 -18.76
CA LEU A 5 31.40 30.83 -18.37
C LEU A 5 30.06 30.20 -18.79
N PRO A 6 30.05 28.97 -19.36
CA PRO A 6 28.81 28.28 -19.64
C PRO A 6 28.01 28.13 -18.34
N PRO A 7 26.67 28.30 -18.36
CA PRO A 7 25.87 28.00 -17.20
C PRO A 7 26.14 26.55 -16.84
N SER A 8 26.76 26.35 -15.67
CA SER A 8 26.92 25.04 -15.07
C SER A 8 25.56 24.38 -15.10
N SER A 9 25.43 23.35 -15.94
CA SER A 9 24.31 22.43 -15.92
C SER A 9 24.28 21.87 -14.51
N ARG A 10 23.52 22.52 -13.62
CA ARG A 10 23.21 21.99 -12.30
C ARG A 10 22.34 20.76 -12.54
N SER A 11 23.02 19.67 -12.84
CA SER A 11 22.67 18.32 -12.45
C SER A 11 22.49 18.34 -10.93
N HIS A 12 21.38 18.91 -10.45
CA HIS A 12 20.85 18.48 -9.16
C HIS A 12 20.48 17.02 -9.38
N GLY A 13 21.27 16.12 -8.80
CA GLY A 13 21.07 14.68 -8.85
C GLY A 13 19.58 14.37 -8.76
N GLY A 14 19.03 13.94 -9.90
CA GLY A 14 17.61 14.05 -10.19
C GLY A 14 16.80 13.26 -9.18
N PHE A 15 15.93 13.94 -8.44
CA PHE A 15 15.00 13.38 -7.46
C PHE A 15 14.22 12.17 -8.01
N VAL A 16 14.00 12.13 -9.33
CA VAL A 16 13.34 11.04 -10.06
C VAL A 16 14.12 9.73 -9.96
N THR A 17 15.46 9.75 -10.01
CA THR A 17 16.29 8.54 -10.05
C THR A 17 16.26 7.74 -8.73
N PRO A 18 16.51 8.33 -7.55
CA PRO A 18 16.36 7.62 -6.28
C PRO A 18 14.93 7.16 -6.03
N LEU A 19 13.94 7.99 -6.35
CA LEU A 19 12.52 7.65 -6.19
C LEU A 19 12.13 6.44 -7.04
N ALA A 20 12.55 6.42 -8.30
CA ALA A 20 12.29 5.31 -9.21
C ALA A 20 12.99 4.01 -8.76
N TRP A 21 14.22 4.10 -8.25
CA TRP A 21 14.94 2.93 -7.71
C TRP A 21 14.28 2.36 -6.46
N VAL A 22 13.89 3.21 -5.50
CA VAL A 22 13.17 2.78 -4.29
C VAL A 22 11.84 2.12 -4.66
N SER A 23 11.12 2.71 -5.62
CA SER A 23 9.84 2.17 -6.10
C SER A 23 10.02 0.84 -6.80
N LEU A 24 11.07 0.71 -7.62
CA LEU A 24 11.39 -0.53 -8.32
C LEU A 24 11.78 -1.65 -7.34
N LEU A 25 12.60 -1.33 -6.33
CA LEU A 25 12.96 -2.28 -5.27
C LEU A 25 11.72 -2.72 -4.50
N LEU A 26 10.85 -1.77 -4.14
CA LEU A 26 9.60 -2.07 -3.44
C LEU A 26 8.67 -2.95 -4.27
N GLY A 27 8.52 -2.67 -5.57
CA GLY A 27 7.75 -3.48 -6.50
C GLY A 27 8.32 -4.89 -6.63
N LEU A 28 9.65 -5.03 -6.71
CA LEU A 28 10.31 -6.34 -6.80
C LEU A 28 10.13 -7.17 -5.51
N VAL A 29 10.35 -6.56 -4.35
CA VAL A 29 10.13 -7.22 -3.05
C VAL A 29 8.67 -7.62 -2.90
N SER A 30 7.74 -6.77 -3.32
CA SER A 30 6.30 -7.07 -3.29
C SER A 30 5.95 -8.23 -4.22
N ALA A 31 6.49 -8.25 -5.44
CA ALA A 31 6.29 -9.36 -6.38
C ALA A 31 6.81 -10.68 -5.80
N MET A 32 8.00 -10.66 -5.19
CA MET A 32 8.59 -11.83 -4.55
C MET A 32 7.78 -12.30 -3.34
N GLY A 33 7.25 -11.38 -2.54
CA GLY A 33 6.33 -11.70 -1.44
C GLY A 33 5.04 -12.35 -1.92
N ASN A 34 4.42 -11.82 -2.99
CA ASN A 34 3.22 -12.42 -3.59
C ASN A 34 3.51 -13.83 -4.17
N LEU A 35 4.66 -14.01 -4.82
CA LEU A 35 5.09 -15.32 -5.33
C LEU A 35 5.31 -16.33 -4.20
N LEU A 36 5.97 -15.92 -3.11
CA LEU A 36 6.15 -16.75 -1.93
C LEU A 36 4.79 -17.13 -1.31
N GLN A 37 3.85 -16.19 -1.25
CA GLN A 37 2.50 -16.45 -0.74
C GLN A 37 1.75 -17.46 -1.62
N ILE A 38 1.79 -17.32 -2.94
CA ILE A 38 1.22 -18.29 -3.89
C ILE A 38 1.85 -19.66 -3.70
N MET A 39 3.17 -19.72 -3.56
CA MET A 39 3.90 -20.97 -3.33
C MET A 39 3.47 -21.62 -2.00
N MET A 40 3.33 -20.84 -0.93
CA MET A 40 2.87 -21.34 0.37
C MET A 40 1.46 -21.92 0.29
N ILE A 41 0.52 -21.21 -0.36
CA ILE A 41 -0.86 -21.68 -0.56
C ILE A 41 -0.87 -22.99 -1.36
N ALA A 42 -0.03 -23.10 -2.40
CA ALA A 42 0.06 -24.29 -3.22
C ALA A 42 0.64 -25.51 -2.48
N ILE A 43 1.59 -25.28 -1.56
CA ILE A 43 2.22 -26.35 -0.77
C ILE A 43 1.38 -26.75 0.44
N MET A 44 0.59 -25.82 1.00
CA MET A 44 -0.23 -26.02 2.20
C MET A 44 -1.72 -25.69 1.93
N PRO A 45 -2.42 -26.48 1.10
CA PRO A 45 -3.82 -26.22 0.78
C PRO A 45 -4.75 -26.34 2.01
N ASP A 46 -4.39 -27.16 3.00
CA ASP A 46 -5.18 -27.30 4.24
C ASP A 46 -4.85 -26.22 5.29
N ALA A 47 -3.84 -25.38 5.08
CA ALA A 47 -3.56 -24.25 5.98
C ALA A 47 -4.58 -23.11 5.84
N THR A 48 -5.36 -23.07 4.74
CA THR A 48 -6.47 -22.12 4.58
C THR A 48 -7.71 -22.54 5.36
N SER A 49 -7.87 -23.84 5.66
CA SER A 49 -8.80 -24.28 6.71
C SER A 49 -8.13 -24.03 8.05
N MET A 50 -8.22 -22.79 8.52
CA MET A 50 -7.87 -22.45 9.90
C MET A 50 -8.78 -23.31 10.78
N GLY A 51 -8.23 -24.38 11.38
CA GLY A 51 -8.93 -25.25 12.30
C GLY A 51 -9.31 -24.45 13.53
N LEU A 52 -10.41 -23.70 13.43
CA LEU A 52 -10.93 -22.89 14.50
C LEU A 52 -11.33 -23.84 15.64
N PRO A 53 -10.98 -23.50 16.90
CA PRO A 53 -11.47 -24.23 18.05
C PRO A 53 -12.99 -24.31 18.02
N ASP A 54 -13.55 -25.44 18.51
CA ASP A 54 -15.00 -25.64 18.56
C ASP A 54 -15.70 -24.45 19.22
N GLY A 55 -16.68 -23.85 18.52
CA GLY A 55 -17.45 -22.70 18.97
C GLY A 55 -17.01 -21.33 18.45
N MET A 56 -15.92 -21.25 17.68
CA MET A 56 -15.45 -20.01 17.07
C MET A 56 -15.83 -19.97 15.58
N THR A 57 -16.54 -18.93 15.13
CA THR A 57 -16.95 -18.77 13.72
C THR A 57 -16.20 -17.62 13.05
N LEU A 58 -15.57 -17.88 11.91
CA LEU A 58 -14.87 -16.88 11.11
C LEU A 58 -15.86 -15.85 10.54
N PRO A 59 -15.60 -14.53 10.64
CA PRO A 59 -16.45 -13.52 10.03
C PRO A 59 -16.53 -13.70 8.52
N PRO A 60 -17.70 -13.44 7.88
CA PRO A 60 -17.88 -13.66 6.43
C PRO A 60 -16.87 -12.90 5.56
N SER A 61 -16.45 -11.71 5.98
CA SER A 61 -15.45 -10.90 5.28
C SER A 61 -14.05 -11.53 5.29
N TRP A 62 -13.71 -12.25 6.36
CA TRP A 62 -12.43 -12.93 6.50
C TRP A 62 -12.44 -14.27 5.76
N GLN A 63 -13.56 -14.98 5.80
CA GLN A 63 -13.77 -16.17 4.98
C GLN A 63 -13.62 -15.84 3.49
N TRP A 64 -14.26 -14.76 3.02
CA TRP A 64 -14.13 -14.30 1.63
C TRP A 64 -12.67 -14.02 1.24
N LEU A 65 -11.88 -13.40 2.12
CA LEU A 65 -10.46 -13.13 1.88
C LEU A 65 -9.64 -14.42 1.77
N ILE A 66 -9.94 -15.42 2.59
CA ILE A 66 -9.27 -16.73 2.55
C ILE A 66 -9.63 -17.45 1.25
N ASP A 67 -10.92 -17.51 0.91
CA ASP A 67 -11.43 -18.17 -0.30
C ASP A 67 -10.84 -17.54 -1.57
N HIS A 68 -10.61 -16.22 -1.55
CA HIS A 68 -10.05 -15.47 -2.68
C HIS A 68 -8.55 -15.17 -2.56
N ALA A 69 -7.86 -15.71 -1.55
CA ALA A 69 -6.44 -15.47 -1.33
C ALA A 69 -5.57 -15.73 -2.58
N PRO A 70 -5.75 -16.83 -3.34
CA PRO A 70 -4.97 -17.07 -4.56
C PRO A 70 -5.19 -15.97 -5.61
N SER A 71 -6.45 -15.60 -5.83
CA SER A 71 -6.84 -14.56 -6.79
C SER A 71 -6.28 -13.19 -6.39
N LEU A 72 -6.32 -12.86 -5.10
CA LEU A 72 -5.75 -11.63 -4.55
C LEU A 72 -4.23 -11.60 -4.68
N SER A 73 -3.53 -12.71 -4.44
CA SER A 73 -2.07 -12.79 -4.64
C SER A 73 -1.68 -12.68 -6.11
N VAL A 74 -2.45 -13.25 -7.04
CA VAL A 74 -2.23 -13.06 -8.49
C VAL A 74 -2.43 -11.60 -8.88
N ALA A 75 -3.52 -10.97 -8.41
CA ALA A 75 -3.76 -9.55 -8.63
C ALA A 75 -2.61 -8.69 -8.06
N GLY A 76 -2.15 -9.00 -6.85
CA GLY A 76 -1.00 -8.35 -6.21
C GLY A 76 0.30 -8.51 -7.00
N ALA A 77 0.56 -9.69 -7.56
CA ALA A 77 1.71 -9.94 -8.42
C ALA A 77 1.65 -9.12 -9.73
N VAL A 78 0.48 -9.09 -10.38
CA VAL A 78 0.27 -8.29 -11.60
C VAL A 78 0.45 -6.79 -11.33
N LEU A 79 -0.12 -6.28 -10.23
CA LEU A 79 0.04 -4.89 -9.82
C LEU A 79 1.50 -4.56 -9.49
N SER A 80 2.21 -5.48 -8.82
CA SER A 80 3.63 -5.32 -8.50
C SER A 80 4.50 -5.27 -9.76
N ALA A 81 4.23 -6.15 -10.73
CA ALA A 81 4.92 -6.15 -12.02
C ALA A 81 4.63 -4.88 -12.82
N ALA A 82 3.37 -4.42 -12.85
CA ALA A 82 2.99 -3.16 -13.49
C ALA A 82 3.66 -1.95 -12.84
N PHE A 83 3.76 -1.93 -11.51
CA PHE A 83 4.46 -0.87 -10.77
C PHE A 83 5.97 -0.90 -11.02
N ALA A 84 6.59 -2.07 -11.09
CA ALA A 84 8.01 -2.22 -11.46
C ALA A 84 8.26 -1.75 -12.90
N TRP A 85 7.39 -2.11 -13.84
CA TRP A 85 7.44 -1.65 -15.23
C TRP A 85 7.33 -0.12 -15.32
N LEU A 86 6.40 0.47 -14.57
CA LEU A 86 6.19 1.90 -14.52
C LEU A 86 7.41 2.63 -13.92
N SER A 87 8.00 2.07 -12.86
CA SER A 87 9.24 2.58 -12.25
C SER A 87 10.42 2.52 -13.23
N TRP A 88 10.52 1.44 -14.00
CA TRP A 88 11.51 1.30 -15.06
C TRP A 88 11.31 2.31 -16.21
N ALA A 89 10.06 2.52 -16.64
CA ALA A 89 9.74 3.52 -17.65
C ALA A 89 9.98 4.97 -17.15
N LEU A 90 9.88 5.19 -15.83
CA LEU A 90 10.23 6.45 -15.19
C LEU A 90 11.75 6.69 -15.22
N LEU A 91 12.58 5.65 -15.03
CA LEU A 91 14.03 5.71 -15.20
C LEU A 91 14.42 6.04 -16.65
N GLN A 92 13.66 5.55 -17.63
CA GLN A 92 13.83 5.90 -19.05
C GLN A 92 13.36 7.33 -19.39
N ARG A 93 12.98 8.14 -18.40
CA ARG A 93 12.49 9.51 -18.59
C ARG A 93 11.34 9.60 -19.61
N ARG A 94 10.43 8.62 -19.61
CA ARG A 94 9.21 8.67 -20.44
C ARG A 94 8.10 9.48 -19.74
N GLU A 95 7.51 10.44 -20.46
CA GLU A 95 6.49 11.32 -19.89
C GLU A 95 5.19 10.60 -19.50
N TRP A 96 4.79 9.55 -20.22
CA TRP A 96 3.62 8.75 -19.85
C TRP A 96 3.83 7.99 -18.53
N ALA A 97 5.08 7.63 -18.19
CA ALA A 97 5.40 6.96 -16.94
C ALA A 97 5.22 7.90 -15.75
N ARG A 98 5.50 9.20 -15.92
CA ARG A 98 5.21 10.24 -14.91
C ARG A 98 3.72 10.31 -14.61
N VAL A 99 2.87 10.35 -15.64
CA VAL A 99 1.41 10.39 -15.47
C VAL A 99 0.90 9.12 -14.80
N GLY A 100 1.39 7.95 -15.23
CA GLY A 100 1.05 6.69 -14.59
C GLY A 100 1.47 6.65 -13.11
N PHE A 101 2.66 7.15 -12.77
CA PHE A 101 3.14 7.15 -11.38
C PHE A 101 2.32 8.08 -10.50
N VAL A 102 1.90 9.24 -11.01
CA VAL A 102 0.94 10.12 -10.34
C VAL A 102 -0.40 9.41 -10.13
N ALA A 103 -0.92 8.72 -11.15
CA ALA A 103 -2.17 7.96 -11.02
C ALA A 103 -2.06 6.88 -9.94
N VAL A 104 -0.95 6.12 -9.91
CA VAL A 104 -0.68 5.14 -8.84
C VAL A 104 -0.68 5.81 -7.47
N LEU A 105 0.03 6.94 -7.31
CA LEU A 105 0.07 7.66 -6.03
C LEU A 105 -1.31 8.12 -5.56
N LEU A 106 -2.17 8.56 -6.48
CA LEU A 106 -3.54 8.96 -6.15
C LEU A 106 -4.40 7.75 -5.77
N VAL A 107 -4.31 6.67 -6.53
CA VAL A 107 -5.06 5.43 -6.24
C VAL A 107 -4.61 4.82 -4.91
N THR A 108 -3.31 4.70 -4.66
CA THR A 108 -2.79 4.19 -3.38
C THR A 108 -3.10 5.12 -2.22
N GLY A 109 -3.08 6.44 -2.45
CA GLY A 109 -3.54 7.43 -1.48
C GLY A 109 -5.02 7.23 -1.12
N LEU A 110 -5.90 7.10 -2.11
CA LEU A 110 -7.33 6.84 -1.89
C LEU A 110 -7.58 5.50 -1.20
N LEU A 111 -6.89 4.43 -1.62
CA LEU A 111 -6.97 3.12 -0.98
C LEU A 111 -6.51 3.16 0.47
N ASN A 112 -5.47 3.94 0.78
CA ASN A 112 -5.00 4.14 2.15
C ASN A 112 -6.06 4.81 3.03
N PHE A 113 -6.81 5.80 2.49
CA PHE A 113 -7.99 6.34 3.17
C PHE A 113 -9.12 5.31 3.29
N GLY A 114 -9.35 4.51 2.24
CA GLY A 114 -10.32 3.40 2.27
C GLY A 114 -10.01 2.37 3.35
N GLY A 115 -8.73 2.11 3.63
CA GLY A 115 -8.29 1.23 4.71
C GLY A 115 -8.76 1.66 6.10
N LEU A 116 -8.94 2.97 6.33
CA LEU A 116 -9.47 3.47 7.60
C LEU A 116 -10.91 2.98 7.84
N ALA A 117 -11.71 2.85 6.78
CA ALA A 117 -13.08 2.34 6.86
C ALA A 117 -13.13 0.86 7.27
N LEU A 118 -12.03 0.11 7.12
CA LEU A 118 -11.97 -1.31 7.49
C LEU A 118 -11.79 -1.54 8.99
N ILE A 119 -11.37 -0.53 9.77
CA ILE A 119 -11.13 -0.69 11.21
C ILE A 119 -12.42 -1.06 11.95
N GLY A 120 -13.56 -0.47 11.60
CA GLY A 120 -14.86 -0.80 12.20
C GLY A 120 -15.21 -2.29 12.00
N PRO A 121 -15.34 -2.75 10.74
CA PRO A 121 -15.61 -4.15 10.43
C PRO A 121 -14.60 -5.14 11.00
N LEU A 122 -13.32 -4.78 11.14
CA LEU A 122 -12.30 -5.62 11.78
C LEU A 122 -12.61 -5.85 13.27
N PHE A 123 -12.94 -4.79 14.02
CA PHE A 123 -13.30 -4.91 15.44
C PHE A 123 -14.65 -5.60 15.66
N GLU A 124 -15.59 -5.43 14.74
CA GLU A 124 -16.86 -6.18 14.73
C GLU A 124 -16.63 -7.66 14.45
N GLY A 125 -15.75 -7.99 13.49
CA GLY A 125 -15.34 -9.35 13.20
C GLY A 125 -14.69 -10.04 14.40
N VAL A 126 -13.78 -9.35 15.10
CA VAL A 126 -13.16 -9.89 16.34
C VAL A 126 -14.23 -10.15 17.40
N GLN A 127 -15.19 -9.23 17.60
CA GLN A 127 -16.29 -9.43 18.55
C GLN A 127 -17.19 -10.62 18.16
N ALA A 128 -17.44 -10.83 16.87
CA ALA A 128 -18.23 -11.95 16.37
C ALA A 128 -17.53 -13.31 16.55
N MET A 129 -16.21 -13.32 16.75
CA MET A 129 -15.44 -14.54 17.06
C MET A 129 -15.42 -14.85 18.57
N LEU A 130 -15.89 -13.97 19.45
CA LEU A 130 -15.88 -14.26 20.89
C LEU A 130 -16.94 -15.33 21.24
N PRO A 131 -16.59 -16.31 22.11
CA PRO A 131 -17.55 -17.31 22.57
C PRO A 131 -18.73 -16.69 23.33
N ALA A 132 -19.90 -17.31 23.24
CA ALA A 132 -21.11 -16.87 23.93
C ALA A 132 -20.91 -16.77 25.46
N ASP A 133 -20.10 -17.65 26.03
CA ASP A 133 -19.78 -17.67 27.46
C ASP A 133 -19.06 -16.40 27.94
N VAL A 134 -18.23 -15.79 27.07
CA VAL A 134 -17.53 -14.55 27.38
C VAL A 134 -18.48 -13.36 27.30
N LEU A 135 -19.39 -13.36 26.32
CA LEU A 135 -20.42 -12.32 26.13
C LEU A 135 -21.42 -12.24 27.30
N HIS A 136 -21.68 -13.37 27.98
CA HIS A 136 -22.61 -13.44 29.11
C HIS A 136 -21.90 -13.35 30.48
N SER A 137 -20.58 -13.18 30.48
CA SER A 137 -19.79 -13.08 31.71
C SER A 137 -20.01 -11.74 32.41
N PRO A 138 -19.90 -11.70 33.76
CA PRO A 138 -19.98 -10.44 34.51
C PRO A 138 -18.82 -9.47 34.21
N GLU A 139 -17.73 -9.96 33.60
CA GLU A 139 -16.57 -9.16 33.19
C GLU A 139 -16.76 -8.49 31.83
N TRP A 140 -17.79 -8.87 31.07
CA TRP A 140 -18.07 -8.36 29.73
C TRP A 140 -18.10 -6.82 29.64
N PRO A 141 -18.75 -6.06 30.55
CA PRO A 141 -18.77 -4.61 30.47
C PRO A 141 -17.36 -3.99 30.53
N GLN A 142 -16.47 -4.56 31.34
CA GLN A 142 -15.10 -4.08 31.47
C GLN A 142 -14.25 -4.45 30.25
N LEU A 143 -14.43 -5.66 29.71
CA LEU A 143 -13.80 -6.09 28.46
C LEU A 143 -14.27 -5.24 27.27
N GLN A 144 -15.57 -4.93 27.19
CA GLN A 144 -16.15 -4.08 26.17
C GLN A 144 -15.57 -2.67 26.23
N ALA A 145 -15.44 -2.08 27.42
CA ALA A 145 -14.81 -0.77 27.60
C ALA A 145 -13.34 -0.76 27.14
N ARG A 146 -12.59 -1.83 27.43
CA ARG A 146 -11.21 -2.02 26.93
C ARG A 146 -11.18 -2.10 25.41
N LEU A 147 -12.05 -2.91 24.80
CA LEU A 147 -12.14 -3.05 23.34
C LEU A 147 -12.49 -1.73 22.65
N GLN A 148 -13.41 -0.95 23.21
CA GLN A 148 -13.76 0.38 22.67
C GLN A 148 -12.59 1.37 22.80
N ALA A 149 -11.88 1.39 23.93
CA ALA A 149 -10.69 2.22 24.09
C ALA A 149 -9.59 1.82 23.08
N THR A 150 -9.37 0.52 22.87
CA THR A 150 -8.45 0.02 21.86
C THR A 150 -8.88 0.40 20.45
N ARG A 151 -10.18 0.31 20.12
CA ARG A 151 -10.73 0.74 18.83
C ARG A 151 -10.48 2.23 18.58
N GLN A 152 -10.74 3.07 19.58
CA GLN A 152 -10.50 4.52 19.47
C GLN A 152 -9.03 4.83 19.28
N LEU A 153 -8.15 4.21 20.06
CA LEU A 153 -6.71 4.39 19.92
C LEU A 153 -6.22 3.93 18.54
N ALA A 154 -6.70 2.78 18.06
CA ALA A 154 -6.39 2.28 16.71
C ALA A 154 -6.87 3.24 15.63
N LEU A 155 -8.10 3.76 15.71
CA LEU A 155 -8.61 4.77 14.79
C LEU A 155 -7.76 6.05 14.77
N LEU A 156 -7.33 6.52 15.93
CA LEU A 156 -6.47 7.72 16.03
C LEU A 156 -5.09 7.47 15.41
N LEU A 157 -4.43 6.37 15.79
CA LEU A 157 -3.09 6.04 15.30
C LEU A 157 -3.11 5.74 13.80
N THR A 158 -4.06 4.93 13.32
CA THR A 158 -4.20 4.64 11.90
C THR A 158 -4.65 5.88 11.14
N GLY A 159 -5.56 6.70 11.68
CA GLY A 159 -5.96 7.97 11.08
C GLY A 159 -4.77 8.91 10.89
N ALA A 160 -3.91 9.05 11.91
CA ALA A 160 -2.68 9.83 11.80
C ALA A 160 -1.72 9.26 10.75
N GLY A 161 -1.54 7.93 10.71
CA GLY A 161 -0.73 7.26 9.69
C GLY A 161 -1.28 7.47 8.28
N VAL A 162 -2.59 7.36 8.11
CA VAL A 162 -3.29 7.56 6.83
C VAL A 162 -3.09 8.99 6.33
N LEU A 163 -3.23 9.99 7.21
CA LEU A 163 -2.97 11.39 6.87
C LEU A 163 -1.51 11.62 6.50
N ALA A 164 -0.56 11.10 7.29
CA ALA A 164 0.86 11.27 7.03
C ALA A 164 1.24 10.68 5.66
N ILE A 165 0.81 9.45 5.38
CA ILE A 165 1.06 8.76 4.11
C ILE A 165 0.35 9.48 2.96
N GLY A 166 -0.89 9.91 3.15
CA GLY A 166 -1.66 10.67 2.15
C GLY A 166 -0.97 12.00 1.79
N CYS A 167 -0.46 12.73 2.79
CA CYS A 167 0.33 13.94 2.57
C CYS A 167 1.60 13.65 1.77
N ILE A 168 2.32 12.58 2.08
CA ILE A 168 3.50 12.16 1.32
C ILE A 168 3.13 11.88 -0.15
N HIS A 169 2.06 11.13 -0.40
CA HIS A 169 1.59 10.82 -1.75
C HIS A 169 1.21 12.08 -2.52
N ALA A 170 0.49 13.01 -1.88
CA ALA A 170 0.10 14.29 -2.47
C ALA A 170 1.32 15.16 -2.80
N VAL A 171 2.29 15.26 -1.88
CA VAL A 171 3.53 16.01 -2.10
C VAL A 171 4.34 15.39 -3.23
N LEU A 172 4.47 14.07 -3.29
CA LEU A 172 5.17 13.37 -4.38
C LEU A 172 4.49 13.61 -5.72
N ALA A 173 3.15 13.46 -5.79
CA ALA A 173 2.38 13.73 -7.00
C ALA A 173 2.55 15.19 -7.45
N TRP A 174 2.46 16.14 -6.53
CA TRP A 174 2.70 17.55 -6.81
C TRP A 174 4.11 17.82 -7.34
N ARG A 175 5.15 17.27 -6.68
CA ARG A 175 6.54 17.43 -7.12
C ARG A 175 6.78 16.86 -8.51
N LEU A 176 6.18 15.71 -8.84
CA LEU A 176 6.26 15.13 -10.19
C LEU A 176 5.53 15.99 -11.24
N CYS A 177 4.59 16.85 -10.82
CA CYS A 177 3.94 17.82 -11.69
C CYS A 177 4.70 19.14 -11.86
N THR A 178 5.71 19.43 -11.03
CA THR A 178 6.45 20.70 -11.10
C THR A 178 7.18 20.91 -12.42
N PRO A 179 7.28 22.16 -12.91
CA PRO A 179 7.92 22.48 -14.18
C PRO A 179 9.39 22.06 -14.23
N THR A 180 10.09 22.11 -13.09
CA THR A 180 11.48 21.66 -12.97
C THR A 180 11.63 20.18 -13.30
N VAL A 181 10.76 19.33 -12.73
CA VAL A 181 10.75 17.90 -13.03
C VAL A 181 10.26 17.66 -14.45
N ARG A 182 9.27 18.39 -14.96
CA ARG A 182 8.83 18.27 -16.36
C ARG A 182 9.95 18.56 -17.37
N ALA A 183 10.79 19.57 -17.10
CA ALA A 183 11.91 19.92 -17.95
C ALA A 183 12.93 18.78 -18.10
N GLU A 184 13.11 17.98 -17.04
CA GLU A 184 13.97 16.80 -17.04
C GLU A 184 13.51 15.68 -18.00
N PHE A 185 12.22 15.61 -18.33
CA PHE A 185 11.66 14.67 -19.31
C PHE A 185 11.64 15.27 -20.73
N ALA A 186 11.49 16.59 -20.86
CA ALA A 186 11.52 17.29 -22.15
C ALA A 186 12.92 17.30 -22.78
N ALA A 187 13.97 17.53 -21.99
CA ALA A 187 15.35 17.54 -22.46
C ALA A 187 15.85 16.17 -22.98
N SER A 188 15.19 15.07 -22.60
CA SER A 188 15.52 13.72 -23.07
C SER A 188 14.89 13.39 -24.43
N ARG A 189 14.01 14.26 -24.95
CA ARG A 189 13.36 14.11 -26.25
C ARG A 189 14.10 14.82 -27.39
N GLU A 190 15.09 15.65 -27.05
CA GLU A 190 15.88 16.46 -28.00
C GLU A 190 17.26 15.86 -28.31
N VAL A 191 17.58 14.68 -27.76
CA VAL A 191 18.76 13.86 -28.10
C VAL A 191 18.30 12.63 -28.87
#